data_AF-A0A934QMU6-F1
#
_entry.id   AF-A0A934QMU6-F1
#
_cell.length_a   1.000
_cell.length_b   1.000
_cell.length_c   1.000
_cell.angle_alpha   90.00
_cell.angle_beta   90.00
_cell.angle_gamma   90.00
#
_symmetry.space_group_name_H-M   'P 1'
#
loop_
_entity.id
_entity.type
_entity.pdbx_description
1 polymer ?
#
loop_
_entity_poly.entity_id
_entity_poly.type
_entity_poly.pdbx_seq_one_letter_code
_entity_poly.pdbx_strand_id
1 'polypeptide(L)' 'LAVGEEEPPLLLLASAERLDQSVVTELKQTLQAHRGDTPVRLTLVTGRRERRYALDDYPVTVSSMLLGELKGIPGISCAR' A
#
# COMPACT_ATOMS: atom_id res chain seq x y z
N LEU A 1 17.36 24.85 11.27
CA LEU A 1 16.04 24.30 10.91
C LEU A 1 16.19 23.58 9.58
N ALA A 2 16.56 22.30 9.59
CA ALA A 2 16.36 21.46 8.42
C ALA A 2 14.91 20.96 8.55
N VAL A 3 14.03 21.38 7.66
CA VAL A 3 12.73 20.72 7.50
C VAL A 3 13.08 19.32 7.04
N GLY A 4 12.92 18.33 7.94
CA GLY A 4 13.27 16.94 7.65
C GLY A 4 12.57 16.52 6.37
N GLU A 5 13.33 16.03 5.41
CA GLU A 5 12.77 15.42 4.20
C GLU A 5 11.97 14.19 4.67
N GLU A 6 10.65 14.33 4.80
CA GLU A 6 9.77 13.20 5.08
C GLU A 6 9.96 12.17 3.96
N GLU A 7 10.31 10.95 4.34
CA GLU A 7 10.49 9.86 3.39
C GLU A 7 9.20 9.68 2.56
N PRO A 8 9.30 9.58 1.22
CA PRO A 8 8.12 9.56 0.37
C PRO A 8 7.24 8.35 0.71
N PRO A 9 5.90 8.49 0.63
CA PRO A 9 5.00 7.42 1.00
C PRO A 9 5.16 6.21 0.05
N LEU A 10 4.95 5.01 0.58
CA LEU A 10 4.76 3.83 -0.25
C LEU A 10 3.43 3.97 -1.00
N LEU A 11 3.51 4.04 -2.32
CA LEU A 11 2.35 4.16 -3.19
C LEU A 11 1.89 2.78 -3.67
N LEU A 12 0.64 2.44 -3.40
CA LEU A 12 -0.01 1.22 -3.86
C LEU A 12 -1.08 1.54 -4.89
N LEU A 13 -1.23 0.67 -5.88
CA LEU A 13 -2.39 0.60 -6.77
C LEU A 13 -3.20 -0.63 -6.42
N ALA A 14 -4.52 -0.48 -6.43
CA ALA A 14 -5.46 -1.58 -6.22
C ALA A 14 -6.50 -1.61 -7.35
N SER A 15 -6.61 -2.74 -8.04
CA SER A 15 -7.68 -2.95 -9.04
C SER A 15 -8.97 -3.34 -8.34
N ALA A 16 -9.99 -2.47 -8.37
CA ALA A 16 -11.26 -2.70 -7.69
C ALA A 16 -11.97 -3.99 -8.12
N GLU A 17 -11.80 -4.39 -9.39
CA GLU A 17 -12.38 -5.62 -9.94
C GLU A 17 -11.75 -6.90 -9.37
N ARG A 18 -10.58 -6.78 -8.72
CA ARG A 18 -9.85 -7.90 -8.10
C ARG A 18 -9.86 -7.84 -6.58
N LEU A 19 -10.51 -6.84 -5.98
CA LEU A 19 -10.62 -6.75 -4.54
C LEU A 19 -11.85 -7.52 -4.05
N ASP A 20 -11.59 -8.42 -3.12
CA ASP A 20 -12.60 -9.03 -2.27
C ASP A 20 -12.18 -8.93 -0.79
N GLN A 21 -12.99 -9.50 0.10
CA GLN A 21 -12.69 -9.49 1.53
C GLN A 21 -11.39 -10.23 1.88
N SER A 22 -11.03 -11.29 1.14
CA SER A 22 -9.81 -12.05 1.36
C SER A 22 -8.59 -11.21 1.02
N VAL A 23 -8.58 -10.59 -0.17
CA VAL A 23 -7.52 -9.70 -0.64
C VAL A 23 -7.32 -8.52 0.31
N VAL A 24 -8.40 -7.89 0.78
CA VAL A 24 -8.31 -6.79 1.74
C VAL A 24 -7.75 -7.27 3.09
N THR A 25 -8.11 -8.47 3.53
CA THR A 25 -7.60 -9.03 4.79
C THR A 25 -6.11 -9.36 4.69
N GLU A 26 -5.69 -9.97 3.58
CA GLU A 26 -4.28 -10.26 3.29
C GLU A 26 -3.45 -8.98 3.24
N LEU A 27 -3.92 -7.95 2.51
CA LEU A 27 -3.24 -6.65 2.46
C LEU A 27 -3.06 -6.05 3.86
N LYS A 28 -4.11 -6.07 4.69
CA LYS A 28 -4.02 -5.56 6.07
C LYS A 28 -2.99 -6.33 6.89
N GLN A 29 -2.97 -7.65 6.78
CA GLN A 29 -2.05 -8.51 7.52
C GLN A 29 -0.60 -8.28 7.07
N THR A 30 -0.34 -8.22 5.76
CA THR A 30 0.97 -7.89 5.20
C THR A 30 1.44 -6.52 5.69
N LEU A 31 0.63 -5.47 5.57
CA LEU A 31 1.04 -4.14 6.04
C LEU A 31 1.29 -4.10 7.56
N GLN A 32 0.49 -4.81 8.37
CA GLN A 32 0.70 -4.91 9.82
C GLN A 32 1.97 -5.67 10.20
N ALA A 33 2.32 -6.72 9.45
CA ALA A 33 3.52 -7.52 9.70
C ALA A 33 4.81 -6.73 9.44
N HIS A 34 4.75 -5.71 8.58
CA HIS A 34 5.88 -4.86 8.20
C HIS A 34 5.75 -3.44 8.76
N ARG A 35 5.15 -3.26 9.95
CA ARG A 35 4.90 -1.94 10.55
C ARG A 35 6.19 -1.13 10.72
N GLY A 36 6.13 0.16 10.37
CA GLY A 36 7.23 1.12 10.47
C GLY A 36 6.72 2.55 10.43
N ASP A 37 7.48 3.46 9.82
CA ASP A 37 7.20 4.91 9.83
C ASP A 37 6.85 5.47 8.44
N THR A 38 7.09 4.73 7.35
CA THR A 38 6.78 5.20 6.00
C THR A 38 5.27 5.17 5.77
N PRO A 39 4.62 6.31 5.44
CA PRO A 39 3.17 6.34 5.19
C PRO A 39 2.78 5.52 3.96
N VAL A 40 1.60 4.93 3.96
CA VAL A 40 1.06 4.19 2.80
C VAL A 40 -0.10 4.94 2.18
N ARG A 41 -0.06 5.14 0.85
CA ARG A 41 -1.17 5.68 0.07
C ARG A 41 -1.62 4.65 -0.95
N LEU A 42 -2.93 4.44 -1.06
CA LEU A 42 -3.52 3.48 -1.98
C LEU A 42 -4.40 4.18 -3.00
N THR A 43 -4.17 3.92 -4.29
CA THR A 43 -5.05 4.36 -5.38
C THR A 43 -5.90 3.18 -5.83
N LEU A 44 -7.20 3.26 -5.57
CA LEU A 44 -8.19 2.32 -6.07
C LEU A 44 -8.57 2.69 -7.51
N VAL A 45 -8.34 1.78 -8.43
CA VAL A 45 -8.63 1.92 -9.86
C VAL A 45 -9.91 1.14 -10.20
N THR A 46 -10.88 1.79 -10.81
CA THR A 46 -12.14 1.19 -11.28
C THR A 46 -12.41 1.66 -12.71
N GLY A 47 -12.07 0.82 -13.69
CA GLY A 47 -12.07 1.22 -15.10
C GLY A 47 -11.17 2.43 -15.34
N ARG A 48 -11.78 3.57 -15.74
CA ARG A 48 -11.06 4.85 -15.97
C ARG A 48 -11.05 5.79 -14.76
N ARG A 49 -11.62 5.37 -13.62
CA ARG A 49 -11.70 6.21 -12.41
C ARG A 49 -10.67 5.79 -11.39
N GLU A 50 -10.13 6.77 -10.69
CA GLU A 50 -9.20 6.59 -9.59
C GLU A 50 -9.71 7.27 -8.33
N ARG A 51 -9.51 6.64 -7.17
CA ARG A 51 -9.71 7.23 -5.85
C ARG A 51 -8.50 6.94 -4.97
N ARG A 52 -7.97 7.97 -4.30
CA ARG A 52 -6.82 7.84 -3.41
C ARG A 52 -7.27 7.78 -1.96
N TYR A 53 -6.64 6.90 -1.19
CA TYR A 53 -6.84 6.71 0.23
C TYR A 53 -5.50 6.82 0.95
N ALA A 54 -5.49 7.49 2.10
CA ALA A 54 -4.41 7.33 3.07
C ALA A 54 -4.75 6.11 3.95
N LEU A 55 -3.77 5.25 4.21
CA LEU A 55 -3.92 4.11 5.11
C LEU A 55 -3.22 4.43 6.43
N ASP A 56 -3.73 5.42 7.15
CA ASP A 56 -3.06 6.05 8.30
C ASP A 56 -2.71 5.07 9.43
N ASP A 57 -3.46 3.97 9.58
CA ASP A 57 -3.21 2.94 10.59
C ASP A 57 -2.12 1.92 10.22
N TYR A 58 -1.62 1.99 8.98
CA TYR A 58 -0.74 0.99 8.35
C TYR A 58 0.57 1.59 7.81
N PRO A 59 1.34 2.39 8.58
CA PRO A 59 2.67 2.78 8.16
C PRO A 59 3.60 1.56 8.17
N VAL A 60 4.60 1.54 7.28
CA VAL A 60 5.45 0.37 7.04
C VAL A 60 6.94 0.70 7.04
N THR A 61 7.78 -0.30 7.27
CA THR A 61 9.20 -0.27 6.90
C THR A 61 9.32 -0.85 5.49
N VAL A 62 9.74 -0.05 4.52
CA VAL A 62 9.92 -0.52 3.15
C VAL A 62 11.11 -1.48 3.06
N SER A 63 10.84 -2.73 2.72
CA SER A 63 11.86 -3.78 2.58
C SER A 63 11.60 -4.63 1.34
N SER A 64 12.62 -5.35 0.85
CA SER A 64 12.44 -6.29 -0.27
C SER A 64 11.45 -7.42 0.06
N MET A 65 11.33 -7.78 1.34
CA MET A 65 10.36 -8.78 1.81
C MET A 65 8.93 -8.25 1.67
N LEU A 66 8.64 -7.04 2.18
CA LEU A 66 7.35 -6.38 2.03
C LEU A 66 6.95 -6.24 0.55
N LEU A 67 7.86 -5.73 -0.28
CA LEU A 67 7.60 -5.54 -1.71
C LEU A 67 7.32 -6.87 -2.42
N GLY A 68 7.99 -7.95 -2.00
CA GLY A 68 7.76 -9.31 -2.49
C GLY A 68 6.37 -9.84 -2.11
N GLU A 69 5.98 -9.69 -0.85
CA GLU A 69 4.66 -10.10 -0.36
C GLU A 69 3.53 -9.32 -1.04
N LEU A 70 3.64 -7.99 -1.12
CA LEU A 70 2.64 -7.13 -1.78
C LEU A 70 2.41 -7.51 -3.25
N LYS A 71 3.45 -7.98 -3.95
CA LYS A 71 3.36 -8.45 -5.34
C LYS A 71 2.58 -9.77 -5.46
N GLY A 72 2.52 -10.57 -4.39
CA GLY A 72 1.76 -11.81 -4.33
C GLY A 72 0.25 -11.60 -4.17
N ILE A 73 -0.16 -10.45 -3.63
CA ILE A 73 -1.57 -10.15 -3.34
C ILE A 73 -2.32 -9.80 -4.65
N PRO A 74 -3.36 -10.56 -5.02
CA PRO A 74 -4.10 -10.32 -6.26
C PRO A 74 -4.64 -8.88 -6.36
N GLY A 75 -4.33 -8.21 -7.47
CA GLY A 75 -4.85 -6.87 -7.75
C GLY A 75 -4.14 -5.74 -7.02
N ILE A 76 -3.10 -6.02 -6.22
CA ILE A 76 -2.24 -5.03 -5.57
C ILE A 76 -0.93 -4.89 -6.34
N SER A 77 -0.42 -3.67 -6.47
CA SER A 77 0.92 -3.41 -6.97
C SER A 77 1.52 -2.16 -6.33
N CYS A 78 2.85 -2.11 -6.27
CA CYS A 78 3.55 -0.88 -5.89
C CYS A 78 3.66 0.04 -7.12
N ALA A 79 3.26 1.30 -6.98
CA ALA A 79 3.54 2.32 -7.98
C ALA A 79 5.01 2.75 -7.89
N ARG A 80 5.56 3.23 -9.01
CA ARG A 80 6.87 3.90 -9.03
C ARG A 80 6.75 5.35 -8.62
#